data_AF-A0A2D9HPD9-F1
#
_entry.id   AF-A0A2D9HPD9-F1
#
_cell.length_a   1.000
_cell.length_b   1.000
_cell.length_c   1.000
_cell.angle_alpha   90.00
_cell.angle_beta   90.00
_cell.angle_gamma   90.00
#
_symmetry.space_group_name_H-M   'P 1'
#
loop_
_entity.id
_entity.type
_entity.pdbx_description
1 polymer ?
#
loop_
_entity_poly.entity_id
_entity_poly.type
_entity_poly.pdbx_seq_one_letter_code
_entity_poly.pdbx_strand_id
1 'polypeptide(L)'
;IFPDVNGVCPNACESDFDGDGICDADEVSGCTYFNAANFNPAATDDDGTCQFVGCTDADFTSYNDLANVNSGDCTNAPASADFTGDGQVQLEDLLDFLVAYGTSGPEWGIDWVQDGCSVEAMGIADLGVSASGCTYATATNYDPTSSFDEGTCVWLGCTDSEALNFNNLATLDDASCSYHVCPDFNGDGQVQAEDLLDFLVAWGSIYE
;
A
#
# COMPACT_ATOMS: atom_id res chain seq x y z
N ILE A 1 -18.63 -1.61 -29.89
CA ILE A 1 -18.60 -0.27 -30.54
C ILE A 1 -18.49 0.68 -29.37
N PHE A 2 -17.33 1.32 -29.21
CA PHE A 2 -17.01 2.22 -28.09
C PHE A 2 -17.77 3.56 -28.26
N PRO A 3 -18.14 4.28 -27.18
CA PRO A 3 -18.78 5.58 -27.27
C PRO A 3 -17.86 6.63 -27.91
N ASP A 4 -18.45 7.65 -28.53
CA ASP A 4 -17.69 8.75 -29.11
C ASP A 4 -17.17 9.73 -28.04
N VAL A 5 -16.25 10.62 -28.45
CA VAL A 5 -15.59 11.66 -27.64
C VAL A 5 -16.54 12.67 -26.97
N ASN A 6 -17.86 12.56 -27.18
CA ASN A 6 -18.90 13.39 -26.57
C ASN A 6 -19.91 12.59 -25.73
N GLY A 7 -19.69 11.30 -25.48
CA GLY A 7 -20.49 10.51 -24.54
C GLY A 7 -21.94 10.26 -24.98
N VAL A 8 -22.23 10.24 -26.28
CA VAL A 8 -23.58 9.92 -26.77
C VAL A 8 -23.59 8.55 -27.47
N CYS A 9 -24.14 7.55 -26.79
CA CYS A 9 -24.43 6.23 -27.37
C CYS A 9 -25.46 6.36 -28.51
N PRO A 10 -25.16 5.90 -29.73
CA PRO A 10 -26.12 5.92 -30.83
C PRO A 10 -27.04 4.70 -30.70
N ASN A 11 -28.03 4.84 -29.81
CA ASN A 11 -29.28 4.09 -29.61
C ASN A 11 -29.52 4.08 -28.09
N ALA A 12 -30.68 4.57 -27.65
CA ALA A 12 -30.98 4.87 -26.26
C ALA A 12 -30.64 3.70 -25.32
N CYS A 13 -29.70 3.92 -24.41
CA CYS A 13 -29.51 3.12 -23.22
C CYS A 13 -30.81 3.25 -22.39
N GLU A 14 -31.60 2.19 -22.26
CA GLU A 14 -32.87 2.28 -21.53
C GLU A 14 -32.66 2.36 -20.02
N SER A 15 -31.47 2.00 -19.51
CA SER A 15 -31.01 2.17 -18.11
C SER A 15 -29.47 2.11 -18.06
N ASP A 16 -28.89 3.06 -17.34
CA ASP A 16 -27.47 3.25 -17.02
C ASP A 16 -27.49 3.77 -15.56
N PHE A 17 -27.36 2.85 -14.60
CA PHE A 17 -27.65 3.09 -13.18
C PHE A 17 -26.54 3.88 -12.49
N ASP A 18 -25.28 3.62 -12.84
CA ASP A 18 -24.10 4.28 -12.28
C ASP A 18 -23.62 5.49 -13.10
N GLY A 19 -23.98 5.57 -14.38
CA GLY A 19 -23.67 6.72 -15.23
C GLY A 19 -22.27 6.67 -15.86
N ASP A 20 -21.62 5.50 -15.87
CA ASP A 20 -20.27 5.32 -16.40
C ASP A 20 -20.21 5.28 -17.94
N GLY A 21 -21.39 5.24 -18.59
CA GLY A 21 -21.57 5.24 -20.04
C GLY A 21 -21.65 3.85 -20.66
N ILE A 22 -21.71 2.79 -19.84
CA ILE A 22 -22.04 1.41 -20.19
C ILE A 22 -23.49 1.15 -19.75
N CYS A 23 -24.27 0.41 -20.54
CA CYS A 23 -25.64 0.11 -20.17
C CYS A 23 -25.70 -1.06 -19.18
N ASP A 24 -26.65 -1.04 -18.23
CA ASP A 24 -26.86 -2.13 -17.25
C ASP A 24 -26.93 -3.54 -17.90
N ALA A 25 -27.45 -3.63 -19.13
CA ALA A 25 -27.58 -4.90 -19.86
C ALA A 25 -26.26 -5.40 -20.48
N ASP A 26 -25.30 -4.50 -20.67
CA ASP A 26 -23.97 -4.74 -21.23
C ASP A 26 -22.88 -4.73 -20.14
N GLU A 27 -23.24 -4.45 -18.88
CA GLU A 27 -22.35 -4.54 -17.73
C GLU A 27 -21.90 -5.98 -17.44
N VAL A 28 -20.65 -6.11 -17.02
CA VAL A 28 -20.04 -7.35 -16.57
C VAL A 28 -19.53 -7.13 -15.16
N SER A 29 -20.19 -7.73 -14.17
CA SER A 29 -19.73 -7.68 -12.78
C SER A 29 -18.45 -8.49 -12.57
N GLY A 30 -17.51 -7.93 -11.82
CA GLY A 30 -16.29 -8.60 -11.38
C GLY A 30 -15.26 -7.61 -10.88
N CYS A 31 -14.13 -8.08 -10.36
CA CYS A 31 -13.10 -7.16 -9.88
C CYS A 31 -12.49 -6.30 -11.01
N THR A 32 -12.60 -4.98 -10.90
CA THR A 32 -12.10 -4.02 -11.90
C THR A 32 -10.66 -3.55 -11.62
N TYR A 33 -10.12 -3.85 -10.43
CA TYR A 33 -8.80 -3.41 -9.99
C TYR A 33 -7.66 -4.30 -10.50
N PHE A 34 -6.74 -3.72 -11.29
CA PHE A 34 -5.64 -4.46 -11.94
C PHE A 34 -4.63 -5.10 -10.97
N ASN A 35 -4.53 -4.56 -9.74
CA ASN A 35 -3.63 -5.04 -8.70
C ASN A 35 -4.28 -6.13 -7.81
N ALA A 36 -5.54 -6.48 -8.03
CA ALA A 36 -6.20 -7.59 -7.36
C ALA A 36 -5.91 -8.94 -8.02
N ALA A 37 -5.83 -10.01 -7.23
CA ALA A 37 -5.52 -11.35 -7.71
C ALA A 37 -6.61 -11.97 -8.59
N ASN A 38 -7.85 -11.51 -8.46
CA ASN A 38 -9.02 -11.93 -9.25
C ASN A 38 -9.47 -10.85 -10.26
N PHE A 39 -8.57 -9.94 -10.67
CA PHE A 39 -8.84 -8.95 -11.70
C PHE A 39 -9.48 -9.58 -12.95
N ASN A 40 -10.59 -9.01 -13.40
CA ASN A 40 -11.27 -9.41 -14.62
C ASN A 40 -11.20 -8.27 -15.65
N PRO A 41 -10.41 -8.38 -16.72
CA PRO A 41 -10.30 -7.33 -17.74
C PRO A 41 -11.58 -7.13 -18.57
N ALA A 42 -12.56 -8.03 -18.44
CA ALA A 42 -13.87 -7.87 -19.05
C ALA A 42 -14.90 -7.28 -18.09
N ALA A 43 -14.56 -7.10 -16.80
CA ALA A 43 -15.46 -6.46 -15.85
C ALA A 43 -15.57 -4.96 -16.16
N THR A 44 -16.79 -4.46 -16.07
CA THR A 44 -17.12 -3.05 -16.24
C THR A 44 -17.60 -2.44 -14.93
N ASP A 45 -18.17 -3.25 -14.02
CA ASP A 45 -18.63 -2.83 -12.70
C ASP A 45 -17.99 -3.73 -11.62
N ASP A 46 -17.52 -3.09 -10.54
CA ASP A 46 -16.88 -3.78 -9.43
C ASP A 46 -17.90 -4.48 -8.54
N ASP A 47 -17.75 -5.78 -8.37
CA ASP A 47 -18.68 -6.58 -7.57
C ASP A 47 -18.35 -6.60 -6.07
N GLY A 48 -17.38 -5.81 -5.62
CA GLY A 48 -16.91 -5.78 -4.23
C GLY A 48 -16.12 -7.03 -3.82
N THR A 49 -15.76 -7.91 -4.76
CA THR A 49 -15.08 -9.19 -4.47
C THR A 49 -13.58 -9.19 -4.74
N CYS A 50 -12.97 -8.03 -5.02
CA CYS A 50 -11.53 -7.96 -5.28
C CYS A 50 -10.70 -8.58 -4.16
N GLN A 51 -9.71 -9.38 -4.55
CA GLN A 51 -8.79 -10.08 -3.67
C GLN A 51 -7.44 -9.36 -3.67
N PHE A 52 -7.26 -8.48 -2.68
CA PHE A 52 -6.00 -7.79 -2.44
C PHE A 52 -5.14 -8.66 -1.52
N VAL A 53 -4.08 -9.23 -2.08
CA VAL A 53 -3.23 -10.22 -1.41
C VAL A 53 -2.12 -9.51 -0.64
N GLY A 54 -1.99 -9.82 0.64
CA GLY A 54 -0.92 -9.31 1.51
C GLY A 54 -0.98 -9.98 2.89
N CYS A 55 -0.11 -9.59 3.82
CA CYS A 55 -0.25 -10.06 5.19
C CYS A 55 -1.42 -9.32 5.86
N THR A 56 -2.40 -10.06 6.37
CA THR A 56 -3.59 -9.50 7.06
C THR A 56 -3.53 -9.63 8.58
N ASP A 57 -2.41 -10.14 9.10
CA ASP A 57 -2.19 -10.34 10.53
C ASP A 57 -1.40 -9.16 11.10
N ALA A 58 -2.04 -8.36 11.96
CA ALA A 58 -1.46 -7.15 12.53
C ALA A 58 -0.33 -7.42 13.54
N ASP A 59 -0.10 -8.68 13.93
CA ASP A 59 1.00 -9.05 14.82
C ASP A 59 2.36 -9.13 14.08
N PHE A 60 2.37 -9.01 12.74
CA PHE A 60 3.58 -9.09 11.91
C PHE A 60 3.98 -7.74 11.31
N THR A 61 5.29 -7.49 11.15
CA THR A 61 5.79 -6.23 10.55
C THR A 61 5.45 -6.08 9.07
N SER A 62 5.26 -7.18 8.35
CA SER A 62 4.81 -7.19 6.95
C SER A 62 3.29 -6.98 6.79
N TYR A 63 2.56 -6.68 7.86
CA TYR A 63 1.14 -6.38 7.83
C TYR A 63 0.82 -5.27 6.81
N ASN A 64 -0.17 -5.52 5.96
CA ASN A 64 -0.68 -4.57 4.98
C ASN A 64 -2.19 -4.38 5.24
N ASP A 65 -2.56 -3.20 5.70
CA ASP A 65 -3.94 -2.83 6.03
C ASP A 65 -4.86 -2.73 4.80
N LEU A 66 -4.27 -2.62 3.60
CA LEU A 66 -5.00 -2.62 2.33
C LEU A 66 -5.35 -4.04 1.86
N ALA A 67 -4.73 -5.08 2.43
CA ALA A 67 -4.97 -6.47 2.06
C ALA A 67 -6.25 -7.01 2.69
N ASN A 68 -7.00 -7.80 1.92
CA ASN A 68 -8.19 -8.51 2.40
C ASN A 68 -8.09 -10.04 2.23
N VAL A 69 -7.01 -10.53 1.62
CA VAL A 69 -6.66 -11.94 1.50
C VAL A 69 -5.26 -12.15 2.04
N ASN A 70 -5.11 -13.05 3.01
CA ASN A 70 -3.81 -13.39 3.58
C ASN A 70 -2.93 -14.11 2.53
N SER A 71 -1.70 -13.63 2.31
CA SER A 71 -0.72 -14.25 1.41
C SER A 71 -0.20 -15.60 1.90
N GLY A 72 -0.33 -15.89 3.20
CA GLY A 72 0.29 -17.04 3.87
C GLY A 72 1.78 -16.85 4.17
N ASP A 73 2.32 -15.67 3.86
CA ASP A 73 3.75 -15.33 3.97
C ASP A 73 3.96 -14.11 4.88
N CYS A 74 3.23 -14.06 6.00
CA CYS A 74 3.45 -13.06 7.03
C CYS A 74 4.81 -13.29 7.69
N THR A 75 5.62 -12.25 7.73
CA THR A 75 6.98 -12.25 8.28
C THR A 75 7.24 -11.03 9.16
N ASN A 76 8.16 -11.18 10.11
CA ASN A 76 8.75 -10.07 10.86
C ASN A 76 10.04 -9.55 10.22
N ALA A 77 10.48 -10.15 9.11
CA ALA A 77 11.62 -9.67 8.36
C ALA A 77 11.33 -8.22 7.90
N PRO A 78 12.21 -7.26 8.22
CA PRO A 78 12.06 -5.91 7.71
C PRO A 78 12.20 -5.89 6.18
N ALA A 79 11.58 -4.90 5.55
CA ALA A 79 11.62 -4.74 4.09
C ALA A 79 13.05 -4.69 3.54
N SER A 80 13.95 -4.03 4.28
CA SER A 80 15.39 -4.15 4.13
C SER A 80 16.06 -4.02 5.50
N ALA A 81 17.18 -4.72 5.66
CA ALA A 81 18.13 -4.54 6.76
C ALA A 81 19.55 -4.25 6.26
N ASP A 82 19.69 -3.89 4.98
CA ASP A 82 20.95 -3.47 4.37
C ASP A 82 21.13 -1.95 4.57
N PHE A 83 21.81 -1.60 5.66
CA PHE A 83 22.08 -0.21 6.02
C PHE A 83 23.21 0.38 5.16
N THR A 84 24.08 -0.47 4.61
CA THR A 84 25.23 -0.03 3.80
C THR A 84 24.88 0.21 2.33
N GLY A 85 23.76 -0.34 1.86
CA GLY A 85 23.31 -0.29 0.47
C GLY A 85 24.17 -1.16 -0.46
N ASP A 86 24.83 -2.20 0.07
CA ASP A 86 25.70 -3.09 -0.69
C ASP A 86 25.01 -4.36 -1.23
N GLY A 87 23.72 -4.51 -0.94
CA GLY A 87 22.85 -5.61 -1.32
C GLY A 87 22.92 -6.82 -0.39
N GLN A 88 23.62 -6.76 0.75
CA GLN A 88 23.78 -7.90 1.65
C GLN A 88 23.52 -7.50 3.11
N VAL A 89 22.77 -8.32 3.85
CA VAL A 89 22.62 -8.12 5.31
C VAL A 89 23.71 -8.89 6.04
N GLN A 90 24.72 -8.18 6.52
CA GLN A 90 25.92 -8.78 7.11
C GLN A 90 26.48 -7.96 8.28
N LEU A 91 27.74 -8.23 8.66
CA LEU A 91 28.36 -7.65 9.84
C LEU A 91 28.47 -6.13 9.78
N GLU A 92 28.64 -5.55 8.59
CA GLU A 92 28.71 -4.10 8.43
C GLU A 92 27.36 -3.45 8.78
N ASP A 93 26.24 -4.04 8.33
CA ASP A 93 24.88 -3.61 8.67
C ASP A 93 24.57 -3.76 10.16
N LEU A 94 25.03 -4.84 10.78
CA LEU A 94 24.89 -5.02 12.23
C LEU A 94 25.66 -3.95 13.00
N LEU A 95 26.84 -3.55 12.52
CA LEU A 95 27.61 -2.49 13.15
C LEU A 95 26.86 -1.15 13.05
N ASP A 96 26.26 -0.84 11.91
CA ASP A 96 25.45 0.37 11.72
C ASP A 96 24.17 0.35 12.57
N PHE A 97 23.48 -0.79 12.64
CA PHE A 97 22.35 -0.98 13.57
C PHE A 97 22.77 -0.70 15.02
N LEU A 98 23.92 -1.23 15.46
CA LEU A 98 24.43 -1.03 16.82
C LEU A 98 24.84 0.42 17.12
N VAL A 99 25.07 1.26 16.10
CA VAL A 99 25.26 2.70 16.29
C VAL A 99 23.94 3.36 16.72
N ALA A 100 22.80 2.87 16.23
CA ALA A 100 21.47 3.36 16.60
C ALA A 100 20.86 2.67 17.82
N TYR A 101 21.41 1.55 18.28
CA TYR A 101 20.87 0.79 19.40
C TYR A 101 20.75 1.62 20.69
N GLY A 102 19.55 1.63 21.27
CA GLY A 102 19.20 2.41 22.45
C GLY A 102 18.83 3.87 22.16
N THR A 103 18.71 4.26 20.90
CA THR A 103 18.09 5.54 20.52
C THR A 103 16.56 5.43 20.52
N SER A 104 15.89 6.57 20.64
CA SER A 104 14.43 6.66 20.63
C SER A 104 13.97 7.93 19.92
N GLY A 105 12.87 7.86 19.19
CA GLY A 105 12.21 8.99 18.52
C GLY A 105 11.27 9.78 19.45
N PRO A 106 10.63 10.87 18.96
CA PRO A 106 10.63 11.38 17.59
C PRO A 106 11.80 12.33 17.23
N GLU A 107 12.63 12.72 18.22
CA GLU A 107 13.90 13.42 18.00
C GLU A 107 15.05 12.43 18.20
N TRP A 108 15.46 11.79 17.12
CA TRP A 108 16.54 10.82 17.10
C TRP A 108 17.89 11.54 17.26
N GLY A 109 18.79 10.96 18.06
CA GLY A 109 20.12 11.53 18.31
C GLY A 109 21.10 11.40 17.13
N ILE A 110 20.66 10.85 16.00
CA ILE A 110 21.46 10.44 14.85
C ILE A 110 20.72 10.85 13.57
N ASP A 111 21.41 11.59 12.71
CA ASP A 111 20.84 12.22 11.50
C ASP A 111 20.20 11.21 10.54
N TRP A 112 20.93 10.14 10.20
CA TRP A 112 20.43 9.11 9.28
C TRP A 112 19.25 8.31 9.86
N VAL A 113 19.16 8.20 11.19
CA VAL A 113 18.01 7.57 11.86
C VAL A 113 16.82 8.51 11.81
N GLN A 114 17.03 9.82 12.03
CA GLN A 114 15.97 10.82 11.88
C GLN A 114 15.39 10.76 10.46
N ASP A 115 16.24 10.75 9.43
CA ASP A 115 15.82 10.73 8.03
C ASP A 115 15.08 9.43 7.64
N GLY A 116 15.49 8.28 8.18
CA GLY A 116 14.84 6.99 7.89
C GLY A 116 13.56 6.73 8.68
N CYS A 117 13.50 7.16 9.94
CA CYS A 117 12.40 6.84 10.86
C CYS A 117 11.35 7.95 11.00
N SER A 118 11.54 9.11 10.36
CA SER A 118 10.61 10.25 10.44
C SER A 118 9.90 10.48 9.10
N VAL A 119 9.28 9.44 8.55
CA VAL A 119 8.38 9.55 7.39
C VAL A 119 6.96 9.82 7.85
N GLU A 120 6.34 10.87 7.33
CA GLU A 120 4.96 11.26 7.65
C GLU A 120 4.07 11.10 6.42
N ALA A 121 2.95 10.39 6.57
CA ALA A 121 1.95 10.26 5.53
C ALA A 121 1.03 11.49 5.46
N MET A 122 0.76 11.96 4.24
CA MET A 122 -0.22 12.98 3.94
C MET A 122 -1.61 12.37 3.80
N GLY A 123 -2.63 13.04 4.35
CA GLY A 123 -4.01 12.60 4.20
C GLY A 123 -4.64 13.05 2.88
N ILE A 124 -5.74 12.39 2.48
CA ILE A 124 -6.51 12.71 1.26
C ILE A 124 -6.93 14.19 1.16
N ALA A 125 -7.17 14.85 2.30
CA ALA A 125 -7.53 16.27 2.36
C ALA A 125 -6.40 17.19 1.88
N ASP A 126 -5.15 16.77 2.06
CA ASP A 126 -3.96 17.53 1.64
C ASP A 126 -3.62 17.28 0.16
N LEU A 127 -4.02 16.11 -0.37
CA LEU A 127 -3.80 15.71 -1.75
C LEU A 127 -4.80 16.30 -2.75
N GLY A 128 -5.87 16.97 -2.28
CA GLY A 128 -6.85 17.63 -3.15
C GLY A 128 -7.71 16.68 -4.01
N VAL A 129 -7.80 15.40 -3.62
CA VAL A 129 -8.59 14.39 -4.33
C VAL A 129 -10.05 14.41 -3.86
N SER A 130 -11.01 14.34 -4.79
CA SER A 130 -12.44 14.30 -4.47
C SER A 130 -12.84 12.92 -3.99
N ALA A 131 -13.43 12.87 -2.80
CA ALA A 131 -13.62 11.66 -2.00
C ALA A 131 -15.09 11.26 -1.89
N SER A 132 -15.61 10.57 -2.91
CA SER A 132 -16.92 9.92 -2.80
C SER A 132 -17.04 8.79 -3.82
N GLY A 133 -17.59 7.65 -3.40
CA GLY A 133 -17.99 6.58 -4.31
C GLY A 133 -17.55 5.19 -3.88
N CYS A 134 -16.56 5.05 -3.00
CA CYS A 134 -16.02 3.73 -2.73
C CYS A 134 -16.87 2.87 -1.81
N THR A 135 -17.04 1.62 -2.21
CA THR A 135 -17.73 0.58 -1.45
C THR A 135 -16.77 -0.20 -0.53
N TYR A 136 -15.46 -0.11 -0.77
CA TYR A 136 -14.43 -0.75 0.07
C TYR A 136 -14.13 0.05 1.33
N ALA A 137 -14.38 -0.56 2.50
CA ALA A 137 -14.15 0.08 3.81
C ALA A 137 -12.68 0.41 4.10
N THR A 138 -11.74 -0.21 3.39
CA THR A 138 -10.29 0.08 3.49
C THR A 138 -9.87 1.28 2.65
N ALA A 139 -10.70 1.76 1.72
CA ALA A 139 -10.38 2.92 0.89
C ALA A 139 -10.51 4.23 1.69
N THR A 140 -9.62 5.17 1.43
CA THR A 140 -9.63 6.48 2.11
C THR A 140 -10.84 7.33 1.73
N ASN A 141 -11.38 7.15 0.52
CA ASN A 141 -12.62 7.75 0.04
C ASN A 141 -13.86 6.84 0.21
N TYR A 142 -13.82 5.88 1.15
CA TYR A 142 -14.97 5.03 1.46
C TYR A 142 -16.22 5.84 1.79
N ASP A 143 -17.31 5.51 1.09
CA ASP A 143 -18.63 6.06 1.35
C ASP A 143 -19.62 4.91 1.58
N PRO A 144 -20.10 4.70 2.84
CA PRO A 144 -21.05 3.63 3.14
C PRO A 144 -22.43 3.83 2.48
N THR A 145 -22.68 4.98 1.86
CA THR A 145 -23.90 5.28 1.11
C THR A 145 -23.75 5.02 -0.38
N SER A 146 -22.52 4.78 -0.87
CA SER A 146 -22.31 4.37 -2.25
C SER A 146 -22.75 2.93 -2.46
N SER A 147 -23.46 2.69 -3.56
CA SER A 147 -23.93 1.36 -3.96
C SER A 147 -23.13 0.75 -5.12
N PHE A 148 -22.21 1.51 -5.71
CA PHE A 148 -21.41 1.14 -6.87
C PHE A 148 -20.02 1.77 -6.74
N ASP A 149 -19.02 1.11 -7.30
CA ASP A 149 -17.64 1.58 -7.31
C ASP A 149 -17.17 1.67 -8.76
N GLU A 150 -17.03 2.89 -9.27
CA GLU A 150 -16.55 3.20 -10.63
C GLU A 150 -15.02 2.98 -10.79
N GLY A 151 -14.42 2.13 -9.95
CA GLY A 151 -12.97 1.90 -9.90
C GLY A 151 -12.19 3.12 -9.36
N THR A 152 -12.84 3.95 -8.54
CA THR A 152 -12.27 5.24 -8.07
C THR A 152 -11.67 5.14 -6.68
N CYS A 153 -11.45 3.94 -6.15
CA CYS A 153 -10.91 3.79 -4.80
C CYS A 153 -9.47 4.25 -4.65
N VAL A 154 -9.34 5.10 -3.64
CA VAL A 154 -8.09 5.72 -3.24
C VAL A 154 -7.62 4.95 -2.03
N TRP A 155 -6.57 4.17 -2.22
CA TRP A 155 -5.78 3.63 -1.12
C TRP A 155 -4.47 4.40 -1.07
N LEU A 156 -4.25 5.05 0.07
CA LEU A 156 -3.03 5.81 0.32
C LEU A 156 -1.88 4.87 0.71
N GLY A 157 -0.67 5.29 0.34
CA GLY A 157 0.57 4.65 0.72
C GLY A 157 1.65 4.92 -0.32
N CYS A 158 2.87 4.49 -0.04
CA CYS A 158 3.96 4.68 -0.97
C CYS A 158 3.75 3.90 -2.28
N THR A 159 3.71 4.62 -3.40
CA THR A 159 3.52 4.02 -4.76
C THR A 159 4.83 3.83 -5.52
N ASP A 160 5.96 4.29 -4.98
CA ASP A 160 7.26 4.15 -5.61
C ASP A 160 7.85 2.76 -5.34
N SER A 161 8.07 1.97 -6.40
CA SER A 161 8.67 0.64 -6.30
C SER A 161 10.13 0.62 -5.85
N GLU A 162 10.82 1.77 -5.88
CA GLU A 162 12.19 1.91 -5.36
C GLU A 162 12.23 2.22 -3.86
N ALA A 163 11.08 2.48 -3.22
CA ALA A 163 10.99 2.74 -1.79
C ALA A 163 10.90 1.44 -0.98
N LEU A 164 11.43 1.46 0.24
CA LEU A 164 11.45 0.33 1.16
C LEU A 164 10.05 -0.06 1.66
N ASN A 165 9.15 0.92 1.79
CA ASN A 165 7.76 0.71 2.21
C ASN A 165 6.78 0.79 1.03
N PHE A 166 7.23 0.44 -0.18
CA PHE A 166 6.37 0.33 -1.35
C PHE A 166 5.15 -0.57 -1.04
N ASN A 167 3.96 -0.04 -1.29
CA ASN A 167 2.72 -0.79 -1.18
C ASN A 167 2.07 -0.93 -2.57
N ASN A 168 2.11 -2.14 -3.12
CA ASN A 168 1.50 -2.44 -4.43
C ASN A 168 -0.03 -2.34 -4.46
N LEU A 169 -0.67 -2.23 -3.29
CA LEU A 169 -2.10 -2.00 -3.15
C LEU A 169 -2.47 -0.51 -3.09
N ALA A 170 -1.49 0.38 -2.87
CA ALA A 170 -1.72 1.82 -2.88
C ALA A 170 -1.97 2.32 -4.31
N THR A 171 -3.00 3.15 -4.49
CA THR A 171 -3.36 3.77 -5.77
C THR A 171 -3.00 5.26 -5.81
N LEU A 172 -2.65 5.86 -4.68
CA LEU A 172 -2.24 7.25 -4.58
C LEU A 172 -1.13 7.43 -3.55
N ASP A 173 -0.05 8.08 -3.97
CA ASP A 173 1.09 8.39 -3.11
C ASP A 173 0.69 9.38 -2.02
N ASP A 174 1.01 9.03 -0.77
CA ASP A 174 0.79 9.87 0.41
C ASP A 174 2.07 10.56 0.88
N ALA A 175 3.13 10.53 0.08
CA ALA A 175 4.45 11.06 0.40
C ALA A 175 5.10 10.41 1.63
N SER A 176 4.62 9.24 2.07
CA SER A 176 5.23 8.47 3.16
C SER A 176 6.39 7.57 2.70
N CYS A 177 6.81 7.65 1.43
CA CYS A 177 7.87 6.79 0.88
C CYS A 177 9.19 6.95 1.65
N SER A 178 9.70 5.85 2.18
CA SER A 178 11.00 5.76 2.83
C SER A 178 12.02 5.09 1.91
N TYR A 179 13.14 5.77 1.68
CA TYR A 179 14.28 5.25 0.90
C TYR A 179 15.48 4.90 1.80
N HIS A 180 15.36 5.10 3.11
CA HIS A 180 16.42 4.87 4.08
C HIS A 180 15.94 3.84 5.09
N VAL A 181 16.80 2.88 5.43
CA VAL A 181 16.45 1.85 6.40
C VAL A 181 16.32 2.48 7.78
N CYS A 182 15.12 2.38 8.38
CA CYS A 182 14.89 2.73 9.77
C CYS A 182 15.22 1.52 10.65
N PRO A 183 16.11 1.65 11.65
CA PRO A 183 16.44 0.55 12.56
C PRO A 183 15.37 0.24 13.62
N ASP A 184 14.31 1.06 13.71
CA ASP A 184 13.09 0.79 14.50
C ASP A 184 12.09 0.07 13.58
N PHE A 185 12.19 -1.26 13.54
CA PHE A 185 11.46 -2.10 12.59
C PHE A 185 10.03 -2.40 13.03
N ASN A 186 9.77 -2.35 14.34
CA ASN A 186 8.44 -2.56 14.89
C ASN A 186 7.63 -1.24 15.03
N GLY A 187 8.27 -0.08 14.77
CA GLY A 187 7.65 1.23 14.80
C GLY A 187 7.23 1.69 16.20
N ASP A 188 7.85 1.15 17.26
CA ASP A 188 7.52 1.50 18.65
C ASP A 188 8.18 2.80 19.13
N GLY A 189 9.04 3.39 18.29
CA GLY A 189 9.79 4.61 18.57
C GLY A 189 11.10 4.37 19.30
N GLN A 190 11.57 3.13 19.44
CA GLN A 190 12.84 2.78 20.09
C GLN A 190 13.59 1.74 19.26
N VAL A 191 14.92 1.85 19.22
CA VAL A 191 15.78 0.82 18.64
C VAL A 191 16.29 -0.07 19.76
N GLN A 192 15.74 -1.27 19.90
CA GLN A 192 16.00 -2.16 21.03
C GLN A 192 16.12 -3.63 20.65
N ALA A 193 15.97 -4.54 21.63
CA ALA A 193 16.26 -5.95 21.45
C ALA A 193 15.28 -6.61 20.48
N GLU A 194 14.04 -6.15 20.47
CA GLU A 194 12.99 -6.54 19.54
C GLU A 194 13.41 -6.24 18.09
N ASP A 195 13.89 -5.03 17.79
CA ASP A 195 14.37 -4.66 16.46
C ASP A 195 15.63 -5.44 16.06
N LEU A 196 16.50 -5.74 17.03
CA LEU A 196 17.66 -6.59 16.78
C LEU A 196 17.22 -8.01 16.42
N LEU A 197 16.14 -8.52 17.01
CA LEU A 197 15.61 -9.84 16.64
C LEU A 197 15.04 -9.81 15.22
N ASP A 198 14.31 -8.75 14.85
CA ASP A 198 13.77 -8.58 13.50
C ASP A 198 14.89 -8.42 12.45
N PHE A 199 15.94 -7.64 12.76
CA PHE A 199 17.16 -7.57 11.96
C PHE A 199 17.75 -8.97 11.71
N LEU A 200 17.83 -9.80 12.76
CA LEU A 200 18.39 -11.15 12.66
C LEU A 200 17.51 -12.10 11.84
N VAL A 201 16.22 -11.81 11.64
CA VAL A 201 15.38 -12.56 10.69
C VAL A 201 15.86 -12.33 9.26
N ALA A 202 16.35 -11.13 8.94
CA ALA A 202 16.90 -10.79 7.62
C ALA A 202 18.41 -11.11 7.48
N TRP A 203 19.07 -11.68 8.51
CA TRP A 203 20.51 -11.91 8.48
C TRP A 203 20.95 -12.86 7.36
N GLY A 204 21.88 -12.40 6.53
CA GLY A 204 22.39 -13.14 5.37
C GLY A 204 21.45 -13.11 4.14
N SER A 205 20.38 -12.32 4.19
CA SER A 205 19.57 -12.00 3.00
C SER A 205 20.39 -11.19 1.99
N ILE A 206 20.04 -11.35 0.72
CA ILE A 206 20.63 -10.61 -0.40
C ILE A 206 19.49 -9.88 -1.09
N TYR A 207 19.64 -8.58 -1.28
CA TYR A 207 18.73 -7.72 -2.02
C TYR A 207 19.35 -7.40 -3.38
N GLU A 208 18.57 -7.50 -4.47
CA GLU A 208 19.01 -7.25 -5.86
C GLU A 208 18.74 -5.81 -6.31
#